data_AF-A0A2E7RI77-F1
#
_entry.id   AF-A0A2E7RI77-F1
#
_cell.length_a   1.000
_cell.length_b   1.000
_cell.length_c   1.000
_cell.angle_alpha   90.00
_cell.angle_beta   90.00
_cell.angle_gamma   90.00
#
_symmetry.space_group_name_H-M   'P 1'
#
loop_
_entity.id
_entity.type
_entity.pdbx_description
1 polymer ?
#
loop_
_entity_poly.entity_id
_entity_poly.type
_entity_poly.pdbx_seq_one_letter_code
_entity_poly.pdbx_strand_id
1 'polypeptide(L)'
;MARLAFCCLLLSLGDYQEPVGGSSSEQNPNLVQVQESLASPDLDDDLWRIRLWNSLRRLEHNPSPLISRAWEILSKSNTPADRANYLLYLRRHNLKVDWQTPLESSEVALEWALYLWGSGDNHQLSQFLPIACQQFSEDTRLADNLLWFEFRPPSQVPLEESPREMALSILTRRGFR
;
A
#
# COMPACT_ATOMS: atom_id res chain seq x y z
N MET A 1 30.00 13.41 -27.52
CA MET A 1 29.33 14.56 -28.13
C MET A 1 28.06 14.09 -28.82
N ALA A 2 27.02 14.92 -28.77
CA ALA A 2 25.66 14.77 -29.32
C ALA A 2 24.72 13.85 -28.50
N ARG A 3 23.46 14.20 -28.19
CA ARG A 3 22.64 15.42 -28.34
C ARG A 3 21.38 15.21 -27.46
N LEU A 4 20.86 16.30 -26.90
CA LEU A 4 19.58 16.42 -26.20
C LEU A 4 18.38 15.81 -26.94
N ALA A 5 17.38 15.33 -26.20
CA ALA A 5 15.97 15.47 -26.58
C ALA A 5 15.07 15.49 -25.32
N PHE A 6 14.75 16.71 -24.91
CA PHE A 6 13.68 17.11 -24.01
C PHE A 6 12.48 17.44 -24.92
N CYS A 7 11.33 16.77 -24.75
CA CYS A 7 10.04 17.16 -25.33
C CYS A 7 8.97 16.77 -24.30
N CYS A 8 8.45 17.69 -23.48
CA CYS A 8 7.39 18.65 -23.78
C CYS A 8 6.12 18.02 -24.37
N LEU A 9 5.12 17.89 -23.48
CA LEU A 9 3.74 18.37 -23.67
C LEU A 9 3.34 18.67 -25.12
N LEU A 10 2.52 17.78 -25.68
CA LEU A 10 1.58 18.13 -26.73
C LEU A 10 0.18 17.67 -26.33
N LEU A 11 -0.62 18.67 -25.98
CA LEU A 11 -2.07 18.66 -26.03
C LEU A 11 -2.49 18.31 -27.46
N SER A 12 -3.06 17.12 -27.67
CA SER A 12 -3.93 16.89 -28.82
C SER A 12 -5.36 17.09 -28.36
N LEU A 13 -5.89 18.28 -28.67
CA LEU A 13 -7.32 18.47 -28.94
C LEU A 13 -7.66 17.54 -30.11
N GLY A 14 -8.17 16.36 -29.80
CA GLY A 14 -8.85 15.48 -30.74
C GLY A 14 -10.28 15.36 -30.26
N ASP A 15 -11.22 15.67 -31.16
CA ASP A 15 -12.65 15.52 -30.97
C ASP A 15 -12.97 14.14 -30.38
N TYR A 16 -13.22 14.11 -29.07
CA TYR A 16 -13.77 12.93 -28.42
C TYR A 16 -15.27 12.94 -28.73
N GLN A 17 -15.65 12.23 -29.79
CA GLN A 17 -17.04 11.80 -29.93
C GLN A 17 -17.40 10.97 -28.71
N GLU A 18 -18.33 11.47 -27.89
CA GLU A 18 -18.97 10.66 -26.86
C GLU A 18 -19.51 9.39 -27.51
N PRO A 19 -19.16 8.18 -27.03
CA PRO A 19 -19.97 7.03 -27.35
C PRO A 19 -21.30 7.21 -26.63
N VAL A 20 -22.32 7.67 -27.36
CA VAL A 20 -23.74 7.46 -27.04
C VAL A 20 -23.97 5.96 -27.08
N GLY A 21 -23.65 5.31 -25.96
CA GLY A 21 -23.89 3.92 -25.68
C GLY A 21 -24.60 3.85 -24.35
N GLY A 22 -25.91 4.12 -24.37
CA GLY A 22 -26.80 3.71 -23.29
C GLY A 22 -26.79 2.19 -23.19
N SER A 23 -25.89 1.67 -22.35
CA SER A 23 -26.06 0.37 -21.72
C SER A 23 -26.51 0.65 -20.30
N SER A 24 -27.75 0.28 -19.98
CA SER A 24 -28.22 0.06 -18.61
C SER A 24 -27.07 -0.43 -17.72
N SER A 25 -26.65 0.38 -16.76
CA SER A 25 -25.61 0.00 -15.82
C SER A 25 -26.12 -1.19 -15.00
N GLU A 26 -25.78 -2.40 -15.42
CA GLU A 26 -25.81 -3.54 -14.51
C GLU A 26 -24.93 -3.14 -13.33
N GLN A 27 -25.57 -2.84 -12.20
CA GLN A 27 -24.89 -2.41 -10.99
C GLN A 27 -23.85 -3.49 -10.67
N ASN A 28 -22.57 -3.11 -10.56
CA ASN A 28 -21.51 -4.06 -10.25
C ASN A 28 -21.90 -4.81 -8.96
N PRO A 29 -22.08 -6.14 -9.00
CA PRO A 29 -22.66 -6.87 -7.87
C PRO A 29 -21.80 -6.77 -6.61
N ASN A 30 -20.48 -6.63 -6.75
CA ASN A 30 -19.60 -6.40 -5.60
C ASN A 30 -19.82 -5.01 -5.00
N LEU A 31 -20.16 -4.00 -5.81
CA LEU A 31 -20.40 -2.64 -5.31
C LEU A 31 -21.73 -2.57 -4.55
N VAL A 32 -22.76 -3.28 -5.04
CA VAL A 32 -24.03 -3.48 -4.32
C VAL A 32 -23.78 -4.19 -3.00
N GLN A 33 -23.00 -5.28 -3.02
CA GLN A 33 -22.64 -6.03 -1.81
C GLN A 33 -21.91 -5.15 -0.79
N VAL A 34 -20.95 -4.31 -1.22
CA VAL A 34 -20.28 -3.35 -0.33
C VAL A 34 -21.31 -2.39 0.28
N GLN A 35 -22.19 -1.82 -0.54
CA GLN A 35 -23.22 -0.90 -0.06
C GLN A 35 -24.15 -1.55 0.99
N GLU A 36 -24.60 -2.78 0.74
CA GLU A 36 -25.42 -3.56 1.66
C GLU A 36 -24.67 -3.88 2.97
N SER A 37 -23.41 -4.34 2.87
CA SER A 37 -22.57 -4.61 4.04
C SER A 37 -22.36 -3.36 4.91
N LEU A 38 -22.24 -2.18 4.28
CA LEU A 38 -22.08 -0.91 4.99
C LEU A 38 -23.36 -0.38 5.65
N ALA A 39 -24.54 -0.87 5.25
CA ALA A 39 -25.80 -0.45 5.86
C ALA A 39 -25.95 -0.96 7.29
N SER A 40 -25.30 -2.08 7.62
CA SER A 40 -25.25 -2.63 8.98
C SER A 40 -23.89 -3.28 9.22
N PRO A 41 -22.86 -2.47 9.55
CA PRO A 41 -21.52 -2.99 9.80
C PRO A 41 -21.47 -3.87 11.05
N ASP A 42 -20.83 -5.04 10.92
CA ASP A 42 -20.60 -5.95 12.02
C ASP A 42 -19.11 -6.31 12.11
N LEU A 43 -18.37 -5.56 12.93
CA LEU A 43 -16.93 -5.72 13.06
C LEU A 43 -16.53 -6.93 13.90
N ASP A 44 -17.48 -7.53 14.64
CA ASP A 44 -17.24 -8.70 15.49
C ASP A 44 -17.55 -10.01 14.73
N ASP A 45 -18.31 -9.95 13.62
CA ASP A 45 -18.54 -11.09 12.72
C ASP A 45 -17.39 -11.28 11.70
N ASP A 46 -16.60 -12.34 11.89
CA ASP A 46 -15.54 -12.78 10.98
C ASP A 46 -16.03 -12.97 9.54
N LEU A 47 -17.22 -13.55 9.33
CA LEU A 47 -17.75 -13.82 8.00
C LEU A 47 -18.17 -12.53 7.31
N TRP A 48 -18.71 -11.56 8.03
CA TRP A 48 -18.98 -10.22 7.49
C TRP A 48 -17.67 -9.57 7.04
N ARG A 49 -16.63 -9.55 7.87
CA ARG A 49 -15.32 -8.95 7.54
C ARG A 49 -14.67 -9.59 6.32
N ILE A 50 -14.62 -10.92 6.28
CA ILE A 50 -14.04 -11.67 5.16
C ILE A 50 -14.80 -11.38 3.85
N ARG A 51 -16.14 -11.32 3.89
CA ARG A 51 -16.95 -11.00 2.70
C ARG A 51 -16.71 -9.57 2.22
N LEU A 52 -16.66 -8.60 3.14
CA LEU A 52 -16.37 -7.22 2.81
C LEU A 52 -14.97 -7.09 2.20
N TRP A 53 -13.93 -7.65 2.84
CA TRP A 53 -12.56 -7.66 2.34
C TRP A 53 -12.44 -8.24 0.92
N ASN A 54 -13.07 -9.38 0.67
CA ASN A 54 -13.07 -10.02 -0.66
C ASN A 54 -13.70 -9.11 -1.73
N SER A 55 -14.78 -8.41 -1.38
CA SER A 55 -15.44 -7.45 -2.28
C SER A 55 -14.55 -6.25 -2.55
N LEU A 56 -13.90 -5.71 -1.52
CA LEU A 56 -13.01 -4.56 -1.63
C LEU A 56 -11.77 -4.84 -2.48
N ARG A 57 -11.16 -6.02 -2.35
CA ARG A 57 -10.02 -6.42 -3.21
C ARG A 57 -10.35 -6.43 -4.70
N ARG A 58 -11.57 -6.81 -5.07
CA ARG A 58 -12.02 -6.80 -6.47
C ARG A 58 -12.34 -5.40 -6.98
N LEU A 59 -12.64 -4.48 -6.06
CA LEU A 59 -13.04 -3.11 -6.34
C LEU A 59 -11.94 -2.10 -6.00
N GLU A 60 -10.71 -2.54 -5.76
CA GLU A 60 -9.63 -1.68 -5.24
C GLU A 60 -9.44 -0.42 -6.10
N HIS A 61 -9.48 -0.55 -7.43
CA HIS A 61 -9.35 0.57 -8.37
C HIS A 61 -10.67 1.22 -8.80
N ASN A 62 -11.80 0.85 -8.18
CA ASN A 62 -13.07 1.49 -8.47
C ASN A 62 -13.10 2.91 -7.87
N PRO A 63 -13.53 3.94 -8.63
CA PRO A 63 -13.47 5.33 -8.18
C PRO A 63 -14.55 5.70 -7.15
N SER A 64 -15.43 4.78 -6.76
CA SER A 64 -16.52 5.07 -5.83
C SER A 64 -15.98 5.43 -4.44
N PRO A 65 -16.41 6.56 -3.84
CA PRO A 65 -16.06 6.93 -2.46
C PRO A 65 -16.47 5.87 -1.41
N LEU A 66 -17.43 5.01 -1.76
CA LEU A 66 -17.84 3.89 -0.92
C LEU A 66 -16.70 2.91 -0.63
N ILE A 67 -15.75 2.76 -1.56
CA ILE A 67 -14.62 1.82 -1.39
C ILE A 67 -13.67 2.32 -0.31
N SER A 68 -13.28 3.60 -0.35
CA SER A 68 -12.42 4.18 0.68
C SER A 68 -13.10 4.13 2.05
N ARG A 69 -14.40 4.46 2.11
CA ARG A 69 -15.20 4.36 3.35
C ARG A 69 -15.28 2.93 3.89
N ALA A 70 -15.44 1.95 3.01
CA ALA A 70 -15.51 0.55 3.41
C ALA A 70 -14.19 0.03 3.96
N TRP A 71 -13.08 0.40 3.34
CA TRP A 71 -11.75 0.11 3.86
C TRP A 71 -11.52 0.75 5.24
N GLU A 72 -11.92 2.01 5.40
CA GLU A 72 -11.83 2.73 6.68
C GLU A 72 -12.66 2.03 7.77
N ILE A 73 -13.91 1.63 7.45
CA ILE A 73 -14.77 0.91 8.40
C ILE A 73 -14.15 -0.43 8.78
N LEU A 74 -13.69 -1.22 7.79
CA LEU A 74 -13.07 -2.52 8.04
C LEU A 74 -11.83 -2.39 8.93
N SER A 75 -11.02 -1.35 8.74
CA SER A 75 -9.82 -1.09 9.57
C SER A 75 -10.12 -0.84 11.05
N LYS A 76 -11.37 -0.50 11.41
CA LYS A 76 -11.79 -0.30 12.81
C LYS A 76 -12.07 -1.61 13.54
N SER A 77 -11.96 -2.76 12.87
CA SER A 77 -12.02 -4.07 13.52
C SER A 77 -10.85 -4.26 14.49
N ASN A 78 -10.95 -5.25 15.39
CA ASN A 78 -9.85 -5.60 16.30
C ASN A 78 -8.79 -6.51 15.65
N THR A 79 -8.73 -6.61 14.31
CA THR A 79 -7.73 -7.44 13.64
C THR A 79 -6.57 -6.60 13.09
N PRO A 80 -5.32 -6.98 13.37
CA PRO A 80 -4.16 -6.33 12.75
C PRO A 80 -4.15 -6.46 11.22
N ALA A 81 -4.68 -7.57 10.69
CA ALA A 81 -4.74 -7.80 9.26
C ALA A 81 -5.61 -6.76 8.53
N ASP A 82 -6.76 -6.39 9.08
CA ASP A 82 -7.64 -5.39 8.46
C ASP A 82 -6.99 -4.00 8.46
N ARG A 83 -6.28 -3.65 9.53
CA ARG A 83 -5.52 -2.39 9.63
C ARG A 83 -4.34 -2.35 8.66
N ALA A 84 -3.56 -3.42 8.58
CA ALA A 84 -2.47 -3.54 7.61
C ALA A 84 -2.98 -3.44 6.16
N ASN A 85 -4.10 -4.10 5.84
CA ASN A 85 -4.73 -4.01 4.52
C ASN A 85 -5.20 -2.59 4.20
N TYR A 86 -5.70 -1.85 5.18
CA TYR A 86 -6.07 -0.44 4.96
C TYR A 86 -4.86 0.45 4.68
N LEU A 87 -3.75 0.26 5.41
CA LEU A 87 -2.50 0.97 5.13
C LEU A 87 -1.97 0.68 3.72
N LEU A 88 -2.04 -0.59 3.30
CA LEU A 88 -1.69 -1.00 1.94
C LEU A 88 -2.57 -0.29 0.90
N TYR A 89 -3.88 -0.24 1.13
CA TYR A 89 -4.83 0.49 0.28
C TYR A 89 -4.47 1.98 0.18
N LEU A 90 -4.30 2.66 1.32
CA LEU A 90 -3.96 4.08 1.34
C LEU A 90 -2.66 4.36 0.58
N ARG A 91 -1.63 3.53 0.80
CA ARG A 91 -0.35 3.63 0.10
C ARG A 91 -0.49 3.48 -1.42
N ARG A 92 -1.22 2.46 -1.89
CA ARG A 92 -1.42 2.21 -3.33
C ARG A 92 -2.18 3.32 -4.04
N HIS A 93 -3.00 4.05 -3.29
CA HIS A 93 -3.82 5.15 -3.80
C HIS A 93 -3.27 6.53 -3.48
N ASN A 94 -2.05 6.64 -2.90
CA ASN A 94 -1.44 7.89 -2.45
C ASN A 94 -2.36 8.73 -1.55
N LEU A 95 -3.13 8.07 -0.70
CA LEU A 95 -4.04 8.69 0.25
C LEU A 95 -3.34 8.90 1.60
N LYS A 96 -3.77 9.93 2.33
CA LYS A 96 -3.20 10.24 3.65
C LYS A 96 -3.76 9.32 4.73
N VAL A 97 -2.92 8.99 5.70
CA VAL A 97 -3.33 8.36 6.96
C VAL A 97 -3.55 9.47 7.98
N ASP A 98 -4.73 9.50 8.59
CA ASP A 98 -5.14 10.54 9.55
C ASP A 98 -4.81 10.20 11.01
N TRP A 99 -4.13 9.08 11.26
CA TRP A 99 -3.78 8.62 12.61
C TRP A 99 -2.32 8.19 12.71
N GLN A 100 -1.80 8.20 13.94
CA GLN A 100 -0.53 7.55 14.25
C GLN A 100 -0.81 6.08 14.55
N THR A 101 -0.22 5.18 13.75
CA THR A 101 -0.48 3.75 13.91
C THR A 101 0.37 3.19 15.07
N PRO A 102 -0.19 2.46 16.04
CA PRO A 102 0.60 1.85 17.09
C PRO A 102 1.36 0.62 16.57
N LEU A 103 2.43 0.23 17.27
CA LEU A 103 3.17 -1.02 17.06
C LEU A 103 2.36 -2.21 17.59
N GLU A 104 1.21 -2.48 16.99
CA GLU A 104 0.25 -3.50 17.47
C GLU A 104 0.61 -4.91 17.00
N SER A 105 1.09 -5.04 15.76
CA SER A 105 1.60 -6.29 15.19
C SER A 105 2.72 -5.99 14.18
N SER A 106 3.47 -7.02 13.82
CA SER A 106 4.55 -6.89 12.84
C SER A 106 4.04 -6.55 11.44
N GLU A 107 2.87 -7.06 11.04
CA GLU A 107 2.25 -6.74 9.74
C GLU A 107 1.84 -5.27 9.65
N VAL A 108 1.21 -4.75 10.71
CA VAL A 108 0.81 -3.34 10.79
C VAL A 108 2.05 -2.45 10.78
N ALA A 109 3.07 -2.83 11.56
CA ALA A 109 4.33 -2.10 11.60
C ALA A 109 5.04 -2.08 10.23
N LEU A 110 5.04 -3.21 9.51
CA LEU A 110 5.63 -3.32 8.19
C LEU A 110 4.90 -2.42 7.18
N GLU A 111 3.57 -2.50 7.08
CA GLU A 111 2.83 -1.65 6.13
C GLU A 111 2.90 -0.17 6.51
N TRP A 112 2.98 0.17 7.80
CA TRP A 112 3.22 1.55 8.23
C TRP A 112 4.60 2.05 7.80
N ALA A 113 5.66 1.26 7.99
CA ALA A 113 6.99 1.62 7.51
C ALA A 113 7.02 1.81 5.98
N LEU A 114 6.36 0.92 5.22
CA LEU A 114 6.26 1.04 3.77
C LEU A 114 5.42 2.24 3.33
N TYR A 115 4.41 2.62 4.10
CA TYR A 115 3.63 3.84 3.88
C TYR A 115 4.46 5.11 4.11
N LEU A 116 5.20 5.19 5.22
CA LEU A 116 6.10 6.31 5.51
C LEU A 116 7.17 6.45 4.42
N TRP A 117 7.73 5.33 3.96
CA TRP A 117 8.64 5.33 2.82
C TRP A 117 7.95 5.87 1.56
N GLY A 118 6.82 5.27 1.16
CA GLY A 118 6.11 5.66 -0.06
C GLY A 118 5.65 7.12 -0.09
N SER A 119 5.36 7.69 1.08
CA SER A 119 4.98 9.10 1.23
C SER A 119 6.18 10.07 1.32
N GLY A 120 7.40 9.55 1.43
CA GLY A 120 8.63 10.35 1.55
C GLY A 120 8.89 10.91 2.95
N ASP A 121 8.15 10.46 3.98
CA ASP A 121 8.39 10.86 5.37
C ASP A 121 9.56 10.08 5.99
N ASN A 122 10.76 10.36 5.46
CA ASN A 122 12.00 9.71 5.89
C ASN A 122 12.35 10.01 7.34
N HIS A 123 11.92 11.17 7.87
CA HIS A 123 12.15 11.52 9.27
C HIS A 123 11.38 10.58 10.19
N GLN A 124 10.05 10.46 10.00
CA GLN A 124 9.25 9.55 10.81
C GLN A 124 9.67 8.10 10.60
N LEU A 125 10.00 7.70 9.36
CA LEU A 125 10.49 6.36 9.05
C LEU A 125 11.78 6.03 9.82
N SER A 126 12.74 6.95 9.85
CA SER A 126 14.02 6.77 10.56
C SER A 126 13.87 6.58 12.07
N GLN A 127 12.83 7.16 12.67
CA GLN A 127 12.53 7.01 14.09
C GLN A 127 11.74 5.73 14.36
N PHE A 128 10.81 5.40 13.47
CA PHE A 128 9.87 4.29 13.65
C PHE A 128 10.50 2.92 13.36
N LEU A 129 11.16 2.75 12.21
CA LEU A 129 11.56 1.44 11.71
C LEU A 129 12.56 0.71 12.64
N PRO A 130 13.56 1.38 13.24
CA PRO A 130 14.44 0.72 14.21
C PRO A 130 13.69 0.19 15.45
N ILE A 131 12.69 0.94 15.94
CA ILE A 131 11.86 0.52 17.07
C ILE A 131 11.02 -0.70 16.68
N ALA A 132 10.41 -0.68 15.49
CA ALA A 132 9.66 -1.81 14.97
C ALA A 132 10.54 -3.08 14.84
N CYS A 133 11.76 -2.95 14.32
CA CYS A 133 12.71 -4.07 14.24
C CYS A 133 13.07 -4.64 15.62
N GLN A 134 13.22 -3.78 16.63
CA GLN A 134 13.53 -4.22 17.98
C GLN A 134 12.34 -4.96 18.62
N GLN A 135 11.13 -4.43 18.44
CA GLN A 135 9.92 -5.02 19.02
C GLN A 135 9.51 -6.33 18.34
N PHE A 136 9.69 -6.43 17.03
CA PHE A 136 9.32 -7.59 16.21
C PHE A 136 10.55 -8.26 15.60
N SER A 137 11.50 -8.63 16.45
CA SER A 137 12.83 -9.14 16.03
C SER A 137 12.79 -10.44 15.21
N GLU A 138 11.70 -11.18 15.29
CA GLU A 138 11.49 -12.42 14.51
C GLU A 138 11.02 -12.16 13.08
N ASP A 139 10.52 -10.95 12.78
CA ASP A 139 10.07 -10.58 11.44
C ASP A 139 11.23 -10.01 10.62
N THR A 140 11.86 -10.90 9.84
CA THR A 140 13.02 -10.56 9.01
C THR A 140 12.69 -9.47 7.97
N ARG A 141 11.43 -9.33 7.56
CA ARG A 141 11.02 -8.31 6.58
C ARG A 141 11.26 -6.90 7.10
N LEU A 142 11.10 -6.66 8.40
CA LEU A 142 11.37 -5.35 9.00
C LEU A 142 12.87 -5.05 8.95
N ALA A 143 13.70 -6.02 9.35
CA ALA A 143 15.17 -5.90 9.30
C ALA A 143 15.67 -5.66 7.86
N ASP A 144 15.13 -6.37 6.88
CA ASP A 144 15.49 -6.19 5.47
C ASP A 144 15.11 -4.80 4.96
N ASN A 145 13.94 -4.30 5.32
CA ASN A 145 13.54 -2.93 4.95
C ASN A 145 14.41 -1.88 5.64
N LEU A 146 14.89 -2.13 6.87
CA LEU A 146 15.82 -1.23 7.55
C LEU A 146 17.17 -1.17 6.83
N LEU A 147 17.73 -2.32 6.42
CA LEU A 147 18.96 -2.37 5.63
C LEU A 147 18.83 -1.57 4.33
N TRP A 148 17.69 -1.71 3.67
CA TRP A 148 17.35 -0.97 2.46
C TRP A 148 17.24 0.54 2.70
N PHE A 149 16.54 0.95 3.77
CA PHE A 149 16.36 2.35 4.12
C PHE A 149 17.68 3.04 4.42
N GLU A 150 18.59 2.34 5.11
CA GLU A 150 19.88 2.88 5.53
C GLU A 150 20.99 2.69 4.50
N PHE A 151 20.68 2.11 3.34
CA PHE A 151 21.66 1.68 2.34
C PHE A 151 22.82 0.88 2.98
N ARG A 152 22.51 -0.02 3.91
CA ARG A 152 23.50 -0.93 4.51
C ARG A 152 23.56 -2.22 3.70
N PRO A 153 24.74 -2.72 3.32
CA PRO A 153 24.84 -4.00 2.64
C PRO A 153 24.37 -5.13 3.58
N PRO A 154 23.68 -6.14 3.06
CA PRO A 154 23.36 -7.33 3.84
C PRO A 154 24.65 -8.08 4.22
N SER A 155 24.65 -8.71 5.39
CA SER A 155 25.82 -9.45 5.90
C SER A 155 26.20 -10.66 5.04
N GLN A 156 25.21 -11.26 4.39
CA GLN A 156 25.35 -12.37 3.45
C GLN A 156 24.50 -12.08 2.22
N VAL A 157 25.01 -12.38 1.02
CA VAL A 157 24.26 -12.29 -0.22
C VAL A 157 24.10 -13.71 -0.75
N PRO A 158 22.96 -14.38 -0.52
CA PRO A 158 22.69 -15.65 -1.18
C PRO A 158 22.61 -15.37 -2.69
N LEU A 159 23.56 -15.93 -3.44
CA LEU A 159 23.71 -15.68 -4.88
C LEU A 159 22.51 -16.19 -5.70
N GLU A 160 21.66 -17.04 -5.12
CA GLU A 160 20.64 -17.80 -5.84
C GLU A 160 19.20 -17.35 -5.57
N GLU A 161 18.92 -16.53 -4.54
CA GLU A 161 17.52 -16.38 -4.08
C GLU A 161 17.01 -14.96 -3.80
N SER A 162 17.85 -13.91 -3.82
CA SER A 162 17.37 -12.55 -3.50
C SER A 162 17.89 -11.48 -4.48
N PRO A 163 17.19 -11.26 -5.61
CA PRO A 163 17.49 -10.15 -6.53
C PRO A 163 17.50 -8.79 -5.82
N ARG A 164 16.68 -8.68 -4.76
CA ARG A 164 16.60 -7.51 -3.89
C ARG A 164 17.93 -7.30 -3.14
N GLU A 165 18.40 -8.27 -2.36
CA GLU A 165 19.69 -8.12 -1.66
C GLU A 165 20.86 -7.88 -2.60
N MET A 166 20.89 -8.56 -3.75
CA MET A 166 21.91 -8.36 -4.77
C MET A 166 21.92 -6.92 -5.30
N ALA A 167 20.74 -6.35 -5.56
CA ALA A 167 20.60 -4.95 -5.97
C ALA A 167 21.13 -4.00 -4.89
N LEU A 168 20.78 -4.22 -3.62
CA LEU A 168 21.27 -3.41 -2.50
C LEU A 168 22.80 -3.48 -2.40
N SER A 169 23.40 -4.68 -2.50
CA SER A 169 24.86 -4.83 -2.50
C SER A 169 25.54 -4.09 -3.66
N ILE A 170 24.94 -4.08 -4.85
CA ILE A 170 25.47 -3.34 -6.01
C ILE A 170 25.36 -1.83 -5.77
N LEU A 171 24.21 -1.34 -5.31
CA LEU A 171 23.96 0.08 -5.07
C LEU A 171 24.90 0.64 -4.00
N THR A 172 25.07 -0.08 -2.89
CA THR A 172 25.98 0.29 -1.81
C THR A 172 27.44 0.33 -2.27
N ARG A 173 27.89 -0.66 -3.05
CA ARG A 173 29.25 -0.67 -3.66
C ARG A 173 29.48 0.48 -4.63
N ARG A 174 28.43 0.97 -5.30
CA ARG A 174 28.48 2.11 -6.22
C ARG A 174 28.39 3.47 -5.51
N GLY A 175 28.27 3.48 -4.19
CA GLY A 175 28.25 4.70 -3.38
C GLY A 175 26.92 5.45 -3.37
N PHE A 176 25.82 4.80 -3.74
CA PHE A 176 24.47 5.37 -3.58
C PHE A 176 24.10 5.44 -2.09
N ARG A 177 23.46 6.55 -1.70
CA ARG A 177 22.91 6.84 -0.36
C ARG A 177 21.66 7.70 -0.51
#